data_AF-A0AAW0JQ67-F1
#
_entry.id   AF-A0AAW0JQ67-F1
#
_cell.length_a   1.000
_cell.length_b   1.000
_cell.length_c   1.000
_cell.angle_alpha   90.00
_cell.angle_beta   90.00
_cell.angle_gamma   90.00
#
_symmetry.space_group_name_H-M   'P 1'
#
loop_
_entity.id
_entity.type
_entity.pdbx_description
1 polymer ?
#
loop_
_entity_poly.entity_id
_entity_poly.type
_entity_poly.pdbx_seq_one_letter_code
_entity_poly.pdbx_strand_id
1 'polypeptide(L)'
;EFLGQGWMKLDKNERTPYIMKTSQHFNEMSNLVASQIMNYADISSRANAIEKWVAVADICRCLHNYNGVLEITAALNRSAIYRLKKTWAKVSKQTKALMEKLQKTVSSEGRFKNLRETLKKYVFLNH
;
A
#
# COMPACT_ATOMS: atom_id res chain seq x y z
N GLU A 1 -2.37 -10.05 22.13
CA GLU A 1 -1.86 -8.75 21.62
C GLU A 1 -2.93 -7.72 21.28
N PHE A 2 -4.05 -8.10 20.66
CA PHE A 2 -5.06 -7.13 20.19
C PHE A 2 -5.95 -6.49 21.29
N LEU A 3 -5.95 -7.01 22.51
CA LEU A 3 -6.75 -6.49 23.63
C LEU A 3 -6.02 -5.35 24.35
N GLY A 4 -6.77 -4.36 24.85
CA GLY A 4 -6.24 -3.26 25.65
C GLY A 4 -5.35 -2.26 24.91
N GLN A 5 -5.31 -2.33 23.57
CA GLN A 5 -4.53 -1.42 22.71
C GLN A 5 -3.05 -1.34 23.11
N GLY A 6 -2.44 -2.49 23.42
CA GLY A 6 -1.07 -2.58 23.93
C GLY A 6 -0.01 -1.91 23.05
N TRP A 7 -0.23 -1.85 21.73
CA TRP A 7 0.67 -1.18 20.77
C TRP A 7 0.74 0.35 20.94
N MET A 8 -0.19 0.94 21.69
CA MET A 8 -0.19 2.36 22.04
C MET A 8 0.51 2.65 23.38
N LYS A 9 0.98 1.64 24.10
CA LYS A 9 1.62 1.77 25.42
C LYS A 9 3.15 1.91 25.31
N LEU A 10 3.80 2.27 26.41
CA LEU A 10 5.26 2.45 26.46
C LEU A 10 6.01 1.12 26.26
N ASP A 11 5.50 0.05 26.86
CA ASP A 11 5.99 -1.33 26.79
C ASP A 11 5.36 -2.12 25.61
N LYS A 12 5.08 -1.43 24.50
CA LYS A 12 4.42 -2.01 23.31
C LYS A 12 5.23 -3.14 22.66
N ASN A 13 6.55 -3.11 22.76
CA ASN A 13 7.41 -4.11 22.15
C ASN A 13 7.34 -5.44 22.91
N GLU A 14 7.14 -5.37 24.23
CA GLU A 14 6.97 -6.51 25.12
C GLU A 14 5.52 -7.02 25.11
N ARG A 15 4.54 -6.12 25.12
CA ARG A 15 3.11 -6.46 25.13
C ARG A 15 2.58 -6.96 23.79
N THR A 16 3.11 -6.42 22.69
CA THR A 16 2.56 -6.64 21.34
C THR A 16 3.66 -6.87 20.29
N PRO A 17 4.63 -7.77 20.52
CA PRO A 17 5.76 -7.97 19.61
C PRO A 17 5.33 -8.29 18.17
N TYR A 18 4.25 -9.04 17.92
CA TYR A 18 3.83 -9.37 16.55
C TYR A 18 3.09 -8.22 15.84
N ILE A 19 2.26 -7.45 16.56
CA ILE A 19 1.67 -6.21 16.02
C ILE A 19 2.76 -5.19 15.67
N MET A 20 3.78 -5.05 16.51
CA MET A 20 4.92 -4.18 16.25
C MET A 20 5.72 -4.65 15.03
N LYS A 21 6.01 -5.95 14.91
CA LYS A 21 6.66 -6.53 13.72
C LYS A 21 5.86 -6.30 12.44
N THR A 22 4.55 -6.46 12.49
CA THR A 22 3.66 -6.19 11.33
C THR A 22 3.73 -4.71 10.92
N SER A 23 3.72 -3.81 11.91
CA SER A 23 3.83 -2.36 11.66
C SER A 23 5.21 -1.97 11.10
N GLN A 24 6.27 -2.62 11.58
CA GLN A 24 7.62 -2.45 11.03
C GLN A 24 7.70 -2.94 9.58
N HIS A 25 7.19 -4.15 9.30
CA HIS A 25 7.13 -4.71 7.96
C HIS A 25 6.44 -3.78 6.96
N PHE A 26 5.30 -3.19 7.35
CA PHE A 26 4.60 -2.20 6.53
C PHE A 26 5.51 -1.03 6.11
N ASN A 27 6.29 -0.50 7.06
CA ASN A 27 7.20 0.61 6.81
C ASN A 27 8.39 0.19 5.96
N GLU A 28 8.95 -1.00 6.19
CA GLU A 28 10.05 -1.57 5.42
C GLU A 28 9.64 -1.80 3.97
N MET A 29 8.49 -2.42 3.73
CA MET A 29 7.93 -2.59 2.39
C MET A 29 7.70 -1.26 1.70
N SER A 30 7.10 -0.30 2.40
CA SER A 30 6.88 1.04 1.87
C SER A 30 8.18 1.79 1.54
N ASN A 31 9.25 1.57 2.32
CA ASN A 31 10.58 2.12 2.06
C ASN A 31 11.23 1.41 0.85
N LEU A 32 11.16 0.09 0.78
CA LEU A 32 11.73 -0.71 -0.30
C LEU A 32 11.17 -0.29 -1.65
N VAL A 33 9.84 -0.19 -1.78
CA VAL A 33 9.18 0.25 -3.02
C VAL A 33 9.67 1.64 -3.43
N ALA A 34 9.69 2.59 -2.48
CA ALA A 34 10.14 3.95 -2.76
C ALA A 34 11.62 4.00 -3.18
N SER A 35 12.50 3.27 -2.49
CA SER A 35 13.93 3.19 -2.82
C SER A 35 14.17 2.56 -4.19
N GLN A 36 13.47 1.46 -4.52
CA GLN A 36 13.58 0.81 -5.83
C GLN A 36 13.19 1.77 -6.97
N ILE A 37 12.15 2.59 -6.79
CA ILE A 37 11.79 3.62 -7.76
C ILE A 37 12.87 4.72 -7.81
N MET A 38 13.33 5.20 -6.66
CA MET A 38 14.30 6.31 -6.59
C MET A 38 15.71 5.94 -7.08
N ASN A 39 16.06 4.65 -7.10
CA ASN A 39 17.36 4.16 -7.60
C ASN A 39 17.54 4.31 -9.11
N TYR A 40 16.46 4.51 -9.88
CA TYR A 40 16.57 4.76 -11.32
C TYR A 40 16.86 6.24 -11.61
N ALA A 41 17.99 6.49 -12.28
CA ALA A 41 18.43 7.83 -12.64
C ALA A 41 17.53 8.48 -13.72
N ASP A 42 17.13 7.71 -14.74
CA ASP A 42 16.35 8.23 -15.86
C ASP A 42 14.83 8.22 -15.59
N ILE A 43 14.11 9.14 -16.24
CA ILE A 43 12.67 9.35 -16.02
C ILE A 43 11.86 8.14 -16.51
N SER A 44 12.26 7.53 -17.62
CA SER A 44 11.50 6.44 -18.26
C SER A 44 11.56 5.16 -17.42
N SER A 45 12.73 4.78 -16.91
CA SER A 45 12.88 3.63 -16.03
C SER A 45 12.13 3.82 -14.71
N ARG A 46 12.13 5.02 -14.14
CA ARG A 46 11.29 5.31 -12.96
C ARG A 46 9.80 5.17 -13.26
N ALA A 47 9.33 5.66 -14.40
CA ALA A 47 7.94 5.51 -14.80
C ALA A 47 7.57 4.03 -14.95
N ASN A 48 8.42 3.25 -15.63
CA ASN A 48 8.25 1.80 -15.75
C ASN A 48 8.25 1.09 -14.39
N ALA A 49 9.09 1.52 -13.45
CA ALA A 49 9.11 0.97 -12.09
C ALA A 49 7.80 1.25 -11.34
N ILE A 50 7.25 2.47 -11.45
CA ILE A 50 5.94 2.80 -10.90
C ILE A 50 4.86 1.90 -11.51
N GLU A 51 4.85 1.73 -12.84
CA GLU A 51 3.87 0.86 -13.52
C GLU A 51 3.94 -0.58 -13.03
N LYS A 52 5.15 -1.13 -12.87
CA LYS A 52 5.36 -2.47 -12.31
C LYS A 52 4.81 -2.58 -10.88
N TRP A 53 5.08 -1.61 -10.02
CA TRP A 53 4.56 -1.64 -8.65
C TRP A 53 3.03 -1.53 -8.58
N VAL A 54 2.41 -0.73 -9.45
CA VAL A 54 0.94 -0.69 -9.56
C VAL A 54 0.38 -2.04 -10.02
N ALA A 55 1.05 -2.72 -10.96
CA ALA A 55 0.65 -4.07 -11.37
C ALA A 55 0.77 -5.09 -10.22
N VAL A 56 1.85 -5.02 -9.43
CA VAL A 56 2.01 -5.86 -8.22
C VAL A 56 0.89 -5.58 -7.21
N ALA A 57 0.50 -4.31 -7.02
CA ALA A 57 -0.62 -3.97 -6.15
C ALA A 57 -1.96 -4.55 -6.66
N ASP A 58 -2.18 -4.59 -7.97
CA ASP A 58 -3.38 -5.25 -8.52
C ASP A 58 -3.35 -6.77 -8.35
N ILE A 59 -2.17 -7.40 -8.46
CA ILE A 59 -1.99 -8.81 -8.12
C ILE A 59 -2.32 -9.04 -6.63
N CYS A 60 -1.81 -8.21 -5.72
CA CYS A 60 -2.16 -8.28 -4.29
C CYS A 60 -3.67 -8.17 -4.07
N ARG A 61 -4.36 -7.28 -4.79
CA ARG A 61 -5.83 -7.16 -4.74
C ARG A 61 -6.51 -8.44 -5.21
N CYS A 62 -6.06 -9.04 -6.31
CA CYS A 62 -6.59 -10.30 -6.84
C CYS A 62 -6.39 -11.47 -5.87
N LEU A 63 -5.29 -11.47 -5.12
CA LEU A 63 -5.00 -12.46 -4.07
C LEU A 63 -5.66 -12.12 -2.71
N HIS A 64 -6.51 -11.09 -2.64
CA HIS A 64 -7.13 -10.60 -1.41
C HIS A 64 -6.13 -10.14 -0.34
N ASN A 65 -4.87 -9.91 -0.71
CA ASN A 65 -3.85 -9.34 0.15
C ASN A 65 -3.98 -7.80 0.15
N TYR A 66 -4.99 -7.29 0.87
CA TYR A 66 -5.25 -5.86 0.97
C TYR A 66 -4.18 -5.09 1.75
N ASN A 67 -3.41 -5.78 2.61
CA ASN A 67 -2.26 -5.17 3.27
C ASN A 67 -1.17 -4.80 2.26
N GLY A 68 -0.86 -5.70 1.32
CA GLY A 68 0.07 -5.40 0.22
C GLY A 68 -0.41 -4.26 -0.69
N VAL A 69 -1.73 -4.17 -0.93
CA VAL A 69 -2.31 -3.01 -1.66
C VAL A 69 -2.08 -1.71 -0.89
N LEU A 70 -2.32 -1.71 0.43
CA LEU A 70 -2.10 -0.56 1.31
C LEU A 70 -0.62 -0.14 1.31
N GLU A 71 0.31 -1.08 1.51
CA GLU A 71 1.76 -0.82 1.55
C GLU A 71 2.26 -0.16 0.26
N ILE A 72 1.91 -0.74 -0.89
CA ILE A 72 2.37 -0.22 -2.18
C ILE A 72 1.74 1.14 -2.49
N THR A 73 0.44 1.30 -2.27
CA THR A 73 -0.23 2.59 -2.52
C THR A 73 0.24 3.69 -1.58
N ALA A 74 0.53 3.35 -0.32
CA ALA A 74 1.16 4.26 0.63
C ALA A 74 2.56 4.68 0.18
N ALA A 75 3.39 3.73 -0.28
CA ALA A 75 4.71 4.01 -0.82
C ALA A 75 4.68 5.02 -1.98
N LEU A 76 3.76 4.84 -2.93
CA LEU A 76 3.59 5.72 -4.09
C LEU A 76 3.08 7.12 -3.70
N ASN A 77 2.35 7.24 -2.60
CA ASN A 77 1.88 8.51 -2.04
C ASN A 77 2.93 9.24 -1.18
N ARG A 78 4.08 8.63 -0.90
CA ARG A 78 5.15 9.32 -0.16
C ARG A 78 5.64 10.52 -0.93
N SER A 79 5.99 11.58 -0.20
CA SER A 79 6.46 12.85 -0.79
C SER A 79 7.61 12.67 -1.78
N ALA A 80 8.51 11.69 -1.54
CA ALA A 80 9.60 11.31 -2.42
C ALA A 80 9.16 10.93 -3.83
N ILE A 81 8.05 10.21 -3.95
CA ILE A 81 7.53 9.69 -5.22
C ILE A 81 6.47 10.64 -5.78
N TYR A 82 5.53 11.10 -4.94
CA TYR A 82 4.41 11.95 -5.35
C TYR A 82 4.84 13.27 -6.02
N ARG A 83 5.99 13.82 -5.63
CA ARG A 83 6.53 15.07 -6.20
C ARG A 83 7.15 14.92 -7.58
N LEU A 84 7.40 13.70 -8.07
CA LEU A 84 8.12 13.44 -9.33
C LEU A 84 7.24 13.71 -10.57
N LYS A 85 6.80 14.95 -10.77
CA LYS A 85 5.80 15.31 -11.80
C LYS A 85 6.18 14.87 -13.21
N LYS A 86 7.45 15.02 -13.61
CA LYS A 86 7.95 14.58 -14.93
C LYS A 86 7.87 13.05 -15.10
N THR A 87 8.14 12.30 -14.04
CA THR A 87 8.00 10.83 -14.03
C THR A 87 6.53 10.45 -14.15
N TRP A 88 5.66 11.05 -13.33
CA TRP A 88 4.22 10.80 -13.39
C TRP A 88 3.62 11.18 -14.75
N ALA A 89 4.15 12.18 -15.46
CA ALA A 89 3.71 12.51 -16.81
C ALA A 89 3.97 11.36 -17.83
N LYS A 90 4.99 10.53 -17.60
CA LYS A 90 5.34 9.38 -18.45
C LYS A 90 4.57 8.10 -18.10
N VAL A 91 4.05 7.98 -16.87
CA VAL A 91 3.20 6.86 -16.48
C VAL A 91 1.90 6.90 -17.29
N SER A 92 1.53 5.76 -17.86
CA SER A 92 0.35 5.60 -18.71
C SER A 92 -0.95 6.00 -18.00
N LYS A 93 -1.94 6.45 -18.78
CA LYS A 93 -3.27 6.80 -18.24
C LYS A 93 -3.95 5.59 -17.61
N GLN A 94 -3.75 4.42 -18.20
CA GLN A 94 -4.29 3.14 -17.74
C GLN A 94 -3.73 2.79 -16.35
N THR A 95 -2.42 2.89 -16.15
CA THR A 95 -1.81 2.65 -14.83
C THR A 95 -2.32 3.64 -13.80
N LYS A 96 -2.47 4.93 -14.14
CA LYS A 96 -3.02 5.93 -13.21
C LYS A 96 -4.45 5.60 -12.79
N ALA A 97 -5.30 5.24 -13.74
CA ALA A 97 -6.68 4.83 -13.45
C ALA A 97 -6.73 3.57 -12.56
N LEU A 98 -5.83 2.61 -12.79
CA LEU A 98 -5.70 1.43 -11.93
C LEU A 98 -5.24 1.81 -10.51
N MET A 99 -4.26 2.69 -10.39
CA MET A 99 -3.80 3.20 -9.10
C MET A 99 -4.92 3.92 -8.34
N GLU A 100 -5.71 4.76 -9.00
CA GLU A 100 -6.87 5.44 -8.40
C GLU A 100 -7.92 4.43 -7.90
N LYS A 101 -8.21 3.38 -8.69
CA LYS A 101 -9.11 2.30 -8.29
C LYS A 101 -8.60 1.54 -7.06
N LEU A 102 -7.30 1.23 -7.02
CA LEU A 102 -6.67 0.55 -5.88
C LEU A 102 -6.72 1.44 -4.63
N GLN A 103 -6.37 2.72 -4.76
CA GLN A 103 -6.45 3.69 -3.67
C GLN A 103 -7.88 3.87 -3.14
N LYS A 104 -8.88 3.92 -4.02
CA LYS A 104 -10.29 3.97 -3.61
C LYS A 104 -10.69 2.74 -2.80
N THR A 105 -10.20 1.57 -3.17
CA THR A 105 -10.48 0.30 -2.47
C THR A 105 -9.97 0.34 -1.03
N VAL A 106 -8.75 0.85 -0.82
CA VAL A 106 -8.09 0.88 0.49
C VAL A 106 -8.14 2.23 1.21
N SER A 107 -8.96 3.17 0.71
CA SER A 107 -9.10 4.51 1.27
C SER A 107 -9.53 4.47 2.73
N SER A 108 -8.95 5.35 3.57
CA SER A 108 -9.36 5.53 4.96
C SER A 108 -10.72 6.23 5.13
N GLU A 109 -11.26 6.79 4.04
CA GLU A 109 -12.57 7.45 4.02
C GLU A 109 -13.69 6.56 4.58
N GLY A 110 -14.57 7.15 5.39
CA GLY A 110 -15.65 6.42 6.04
C GLY A 110 -15.16 5.29 6.96
N ARG A 111 -13.96 5.44 7.55
CA ARG A 111 -13.27 4.40 8.34
C ARG A 111 -13.08 3.13 7.51
N PHE A 112 -12.40 3.27 6.38
CA PHE A 112 -12.15 2.17 5.45
C PHE A 112 -13.44 1.52 4.93
N LYS A 113 -14.46 2.32 4.58
CA LYS A 113 -15.78 1.81 4.17
C LYS A 113 -15.68 0.81 3.01
N ASN A 114 -14.99 1.17 1.93
CA ASN A 114 -14.86 0.35 0.73
C ASN A 114 -14.13 -0.97 1.01
N LEU A 115 -13.06 -0.92 1.80
CA LEU A 115 -12.32 -2.11 2.22
C LEU A 115 -13.20 -3.02 3.08
N ARG A 116 -13.91 -2.47 4.08
CA ARG A 116 -14.82 -3.26 4.94
C ARG A 116 -15.94 -3.91 4.14
N GLU A 117 -16.54 -3.22 3.18
CA GLU A 117 -17.57 -3.80 2.29
C GLU A 117 -17.00 -4.90 1.40
N THR A 118 -15.79 -4.69 0.87
CA THR A 118 -15.08 -5.69 0.07
C THR A 118 -14.82 -6.95 0.89
N LEU A 119 -14.28 -6.82 2.11
CA LEU A 119 -14.03 -7.94 3.02
C LEU A 119 -15.31 -8.67 3.42
N LYS A 120 -16.41 -7.95 3.68
CA LYS A 120 -17.71 -8.57 3.96
C LYS A 120 -18.15 -9.50 2.84
N LYS A 121 -18.08 -9.07 1.58
CA LYS A 121 -18.46 -9.91 0.42
C LYS A 121 -17.68 -11.21 0.38
N TYR A 122 -16.38 -11.20 0.70
CA TYR A 122 -15.59 -12.44 0.75
C TYR A 122 -16.01 -13.37 1.88
N VAL A 123 -16.27 -12.84 3.07
CA VAL A 123 -16.73 -13.66 4.21
C VAL A 123 -18.09 -14.31 3.89
N PHE A 124 -19.01 -13.58 3.26
CA PHE A 124 -20.33 -14.11 2.89
C PHE A 124 -20.32 -15.07 1.69
N LEU A 125 -19.27 -15.08 0.86
CA LEU A 125 -19.16 -16.01 -0.28
C LEU A 125 -18.45 -17.32 0.07
N ASN A 126 -17.80 -17.40 1.24
CA ASN A 126 -17.09 -18.59 1.72
C ASN A 126 -17.83 -19.31 2.87
N HIS A 127 -19.08 -18.92 3.12
CA HIS A 127 -20.03 -19.58 4.02
C HIS A 127 -21.31 -19.86 3.25
#